data_AF-A0AAX1WQJ9-F1
#
_entry.id   AF-A0AAX1WQJ9-F1
#
_cell.length_a   1.000
_cell.length_b   1.000
_cell.length_c   1.000
_cell.angle_alpha   90.00
_cell.angle_beta   90.00
_cell.angle_gamma   90.00
#
_symmetry.space_group_name_H-M   'P 1'
#
loop_
_entity.id
_entity.type
_entity.pdbx_description
1 polymer ?
#
loop_
_entity_poly.entity_id
_entity_poly.type
_entity_poly.pdbx_seq_one_letter_code
_entity_poly.pdbx_strand_id
1 'polypeptide(L)'
;MALTKTRTRTQTALTRLALLIANVHGELALVEGLLAGPEERPDAQLRGLAAKRAELQELRTALYASLLQFDPGLDPADIGSDDGWLKKFGRGGGKSAVGRYLKAISPS
;
A
#
# COMPACT_ATOMS: atom_id res chain seq x y z
N MET A 1 -30.71 -12.35 19.06
CA MET A 1 -29.77 -11.21 19.09
C MET A 1 -28.35 -11.50 18.52
N ALA A 2 -28.13 -12.57 17.72
CA ALA A 2 -26.80 -12.91 17.18
C ALA A 2 -26.47 -12.29 15.80
N LEU A 3 -27.47 -12.02 14.96
CA LEU A 3 -27.30 -11.53 13.58
C LEU A 3 -26.60 -10.15 13.48
N THR A 4 -26.89 -9.24 14.40
CA THR A 4 -26.34 -7.87 14.36
C THR A 4 -24.84 -7.84 14.63
N LYS A 5 -24.32 -8.67 15.54
CA LYS A 5 -22.89 -8.70 15.90
C LYS A 5 -22.02 -9.24 14.76
N THR A 6 -22.50 -10.24 14.03
CA THR A 6 -21.78 -10.81 12.88
C THR A 6 -21.72 -9.83 11.71
N ARG A 7 -22.81 -9.10 11.43
CA ARG A 7 -22.86 -8.06 10.40
C ARG A 7 -21.80 -6.98 10.61
N THR A 8 -21.66 -6.46 11.83
CA THR A 8 -20.68 -5.42 12.18
C THR A 8 -19.23 -5.92 12.07
N ARG A 9 -18.97 -7.18 12.42
CA ARG A 9 -17.62 -7.77 12.31
C ARG A 9 -17.18 -7.95 10.86
N THR A 10 -18.04 -8.49 10.00
CA THR A 10 -17.72 -8.66 8.56
C THR A 10 -17.53 -7.31 7.88
N GLN A 11 -18.38 -6.32 8.17
CA GLN A 11 -18.23 -4.97 7.64
C GLN A 11 -16.91 -4.32 8.09
N THR A 12 -16.52 -4.48 9.36
CA THR A 12 -15.23 -3.97 9.86
C THR A 12 -14.04 -4.63 9.16
N ALA A 13 -14.10 -5.93 8.89
CA ALA A 13 -13.04 -6.65 8.19
C ALA A 13 -12.90 -6.17 6.74
N LEU A 14 -14.01 -6.04 6.01
CA LEU A 14 -14.04 -5.50 4.65
C LEU A 14 -13.48 -4.07 4.57
N THR A 15 -13.90 -3.18 5.48
CA THR A 15 -13.38 -1.81 5.53
C THR A 15 -11.87 -1.79 5.77
N ARG A 16 -11.35 -2.65 6.66
CA ARG A 16 -9.91 -2.75 6.91
C ARG A 16 -9.16 -3.29 5.70
N LEU A 17 -9.72 -4.26 5.00
CA LEU A 17 -9.13 -4.82 3.81
C LEU A 17 -9.05 -3.78 2.68
N ALA A 18 -10.13 -3.03 2.47
CA ALA A 18 -10.14 -1.93 1.51
C ALA A 18 -9.10 -0.84 1.86
N LEU A 19 -8.97 -0.49 3.14
CA LEU A 19 -7.94 0.45 3.59
C LEU A 19 -6.52 -0.07 3.35
N LEU A 20 -6.27 -1.36 3.55
CA LEU A 20 -4.95 -1.97 3.26
C LEU A 20 -4.64 -1.91 1.77
N ILE A 21 -5.62 -2.22 0.92
CA ILE A 21 -5.49 -2.12 -0.53
C ILE A 21 -5.17 -0.68 -0.95
N ALA A 22 -5.93 0.29 -0.42
CA ALA A 22 -5.71 1.70 -0.73
C ALA A 22 -4.29 2.17 -0.34
N ASN A 23 -3.78 1.71 0.80
CA ASN A 23 -2.41 1.99 1.23
C ASN A 23 -1.36 1.37 0.29
N VAL A 24 -1.58 0.14 -0.17
CA VAL A 24 -0.68 -0.51 -1.15
C VAL A 24 -0.72 0.22 -2.49
N HIS A 25 -1.88 0.72 -2.93
CA HIS A 25 -1.99 1.55 -4.13
C HIS A 25 -1.21 2.86 -4.00
N GLY A 26 -1.32 3.55 -2.86
CA GLY A 26 -0.54 4.76 -2.58
C GLY A 26 0.96 4.50 -2.54
N GLU A 27 1.41 3.45 -1.85
CA GLU A 27 2.83 3.11 -1.75
C GLU A 27 3.41 2.71 -3.12
N LEU A 28 2.67 1.94 -3.93
CA LEU A 28 3.06 1.60 -5.30
C LEU A 28 3.15 2.85 -6.19
N ALA A 29 2.15 3.74 -6.14
CA ALA A 29 2.15 4.96 -6.94
C ALA A 29 3.38 5.83 -6.63
N LEU A 30 3.75 5.96 -5.36
CA LEU A 30 4.98 6.66 -4.99
C LEU A 30 6.22 5.94 -5.54
N VAL A 31 6.35 4.64 -5.32
CA VAL A 31 7.53 3.87 -5.75
C VAL A 31 7.71 3.94 -7.26
N GLU A 32 6.64 3.77 -8.02
CA GLU A 32 6.66 3.84 -9.48
C GLU A 32 6.99 5.26 -9.96
N GLY A 33 6.45 6.29 -9.31
CA GLY A 33 6.82 7.68 -9.57
C GLY A 33 8.29 7.98 -9.28
N LEU A 34 8.85 7.42 -8.21
CA LEU A 34 10.27 7.60 -7.85
C LEU A 34 11.21 6.85 -8.82
N LEU A 35 10.79 5.69 -9.34
CA LEU A 35 11.54 4.91 -10.34
C LEU A 35 11.47 5.53 -11.74
N ALA A 36 10.35 6.14 -12.12
CA ALA A 36 10.16 6.78 -13.43
C ALA A 36 10.63 8.24 -13.47
N GLY A 37 10.89 8.85 -12.31
CA GLY A 37 11.28 10.24 -12.19
C GLY A 37 12.65 10.53 -12.83
N PRO A 38 12.89 11.77 -13.30
CA PRO A 38 14.13 12.16 -13.96
C PRO A 38 15.31 12.38 -12.98
N GLU A 39 15.07 12.28 -11.67
CA GLU A 39 16.11 12.46 -10.64
C GLU A 39 17.06 11.26 -10.62
N GLU A 40 18.36 11.48 -10.80
CA GLU A 40 19.37 10.46 -10.55
C GLU A 40 19.34 10.05 -9.07
N ARG A 41 19.13 8.76 -8.83
CA ARG A 41 19.12 8.16 -7.50
C ARG A 41 20.32 7.23 -7.36
N PRO A 42 20.92 7.14 -6.16
CA PRO A 42 21.95 6.14 -5.88
C PRO A 42 21.46 4.72 -6.20
N ASP A 43 22.33 3.87 -6.74
CA ASP A 43 21.99 2.48 -7.10
C ASP A 43 21.35 1.69 -5.95
N ALA A 44 21.79 1.93 -4.71
CA ALA A 44 21.20 1.32 -3.53
C ALA A 44 19.70 1.68 -3.41
N GLN A 45 19.33 2.95 -3.62
CA GLN A 45 17.93 3.38 -3.61
C GLN A 45 17.13 2.75 -4.76
N LEU A 46 17.72 2.65 -5.95
CA LEU A 46 17.06 2.01 -7.10
C LEU A 46 16.78 0.53 -6.85
N ARG A 47 17.75 -0.21 -6.30
CA ARG A 47 17.55 -1.62 -5.89
C ARG A 47 16.50 -1.75 -4.80
N GLY A 48 16.52 -0.86 -3.81
CA GLY A 48 15.53 -0.82 -2.74
C GLY A 48 14.11 -0.58 -3.27
N LEU A 49 13.95 0.39 -4.17
CA LEU A 49 12.68 0.69 -4.83
C LEU A 49 12.18 -0.47 -5.70
N ALA A 50 13.07 -1.11 -6.47
CA ALA A 50 12.71 -2.27 -7.29
C ALA A 50 12.25 -3.46 -6.44
N ALA A 51 12.98 -3.77 -5.36
CA ALA A 51 12.59 -4.82 -4.41
C ALA A 51 11.25 -4.49 -3.74
N LYS A 52 11.06 -3.24 -3.31
CA LYS A 52 9.82 -2.80 -2.68
C LYS A 52 8.63 -2.83 -3.63
N ARG A 53 8.83 -2.50 -4.91
CA ARG A 53 7.80 -2.64 -5.95
C ARG A 53 7.33 -4.07 -6.08
N ALA A 54 8.27 -5.04 -6.13
CA ALA A 54 7.93 -6.46 -6.22
C ALA A 54 7.13 -6.93 -5.00
N GLU A 55 7.60 -6.61 -3.79
CA GLU A 55 6.91 -6.92 -2.53
C GLU A 55 5.46 -6.38 -2.52
N LEU A 56 5.26 -5.13 -2.93
CA LEU A 56 3.94 -4.50 -2.95
C LEU A 56 3.03 -5.08 -4.03
N GLN A 57 3.56 -5.51 -5.17
CA GLN A 57 2.78 -6.19 -6.23
C GLN A 57 2.30 -7.56 -5.77
N GLU A 58 3.14 -8.33 -5.08
CA GLU A 58 2.76 -9.59 -4.45
C GLU A 58 1.68 -9.37 -3.39
N LEU A 59 1.89 -8.39 -2.50
CA LEU A 59 0.93 -8.05 -1.46
C LEU A 59 -0.42 -7.60 -2.04
N ARG A 60 -0.42 -6.76 -3.08
CA ARG A 60 -1.64 -6.34 -3.79
C ARG A 60 -2.40 -7.56 -4.29
N THR A 61 -1.71 -8.50 -4.93
CA THR A 61 -2.31 -9.72 -5.47
C THR A 61 -2.96 -10.57 -4.36
N ALA A 62 -2.28 -10.73 -3.23
CA ALA A 62 -2.83 -11.45 -2.08
C ALA A 62 -4.05 -10.74 -1.46
N LEU A 63 -4.03 -9.41 -1.36
CA LEU A 63 -5.14 -8.62 -0.83
C LEU A 63 -6.36 -8.66 -1.76
N TYR A 64 -6.14 -8.59 -3.07
CA TYR A 64 -7.19 -8.72 -4.08
C TYR A 64 -7.87 -10.09 -3.99
N ALA A 65 -7.08 -11.16 -3.96
CA ALA A 65 -7.59 -12.52 -3.78
C ALA A 65 -8.40 -12.65 -2.48
N SER A 66 -7.90 -12.06 -1.38
CA SER A 66 -8.60 -12.05 -0.10
C SER A 66 -9.93 -11.29 -0.18
N LEU A 67 -9.99 -10.15 -0.87
CA LEU A 67 -11.21 -9.35 -1.00
C LEU A 67 -12.28 -10.09 -1.78
N LEU A 68 -11.90 -10.72 -2.89
CA LEU A 68 -12.80 -11.50 -3.74
C LEU A 68 -13.37 -12.73 -3.02
N GLN A 69 -12.71 -13.25 -1.98
CA GLN A 69 -13.29 -14.29 -1.13
C GLN A 69 -14.45 -13.78 -0.26
N PHE A 70 -14.44 -12.49 0.11
CA PHE A 70 -15.52 -11.88 0.90
C PHE A 70 -16.62 -11.29 0.01
N ASP A 71 -16.23 -10.66 -1.11
CA ASP A 71 -17.14 -10.02 -2.05
C ASP A 71 -16.62 -10.18 -3.49
N PRO A 72 -17.09 -11.21 -4.23
CA PRO A 72 -16.70 -11.43 -5.62
C PRO A 72 -17.21 -10.35 -6.60
N GLY A 73 -18.18 -9.53 -6.19
CA GLY A 73 -18.79 -8.51 -7.04
C GLY A 73 -18.04 -7.18 -7.05
N LEU A 74 -17.03 -7.04 -6.19
CA LEU A 74 -16.24 -5.82 -6.04
C LEU A 74 -14.92 -5.96 -6.80
N ASP A 75 -14.63 -5.03 -7.71
CA ASP A 75 -13.32 -4.93 -8.35
C ASP A 75 -12.33 -4.24 -7.40
N PRO A 76 -11.29 -4.94 -6.91
CA PRO A 76 -10.30 -4.33 -6.01
C PRO A 76 -9.53 -3.18 -6.67
N ALA A 77 -9.47 -3.12 -8.01
CA ALA A 77 -8.80 -2.03 -8.74
C ALA A 77 -9.55 -0.69 -8.64
N ASP A 78 -10.86 -0.71 -8.35
CA ASP A 78 -11.66 0.50 -8.12
C ASP A 78 -11.40 1.13 -6.75
N ILE A 79 -10.71 0.43 -5.85
CA ILE A 79 -10.27 0.99 -4.58
C ILE A 79 -9.17 2.03 -4.87
N GLY A 80 -9.45 3.29 -4.53
CA GLY A 80 -8.50 4.39 -4.68
C GLY A 80 -7.24 4.25 -3.84
N SER A 81 -6.32 5.21 -3.94
CA SER A 81 -5.09 5.26 -3.15
C SER A 81 -5.26 6.05 -1.85
N ASP A 82 -4.58 5.62 -0.78
CA ASP A 82 -4.45 6.35 0.49
C ASP A 82 -2.98 6.45 0.90
N ASP A 83 -2.60 7.58 1.51
CA ASP A 83 -1.23 7.84 1.98
C ASP A 83 -1.03 7.53 3.48
N GLY A 84 -1.96 6.82 4.11
CA GLY A 84 -1.88 6.41 5.51
C GLY A 84 -0.60 5.63 5.84
N TRP A 85 -0.10 4.85 4.88
CA TRP A 85 1.15 4.11 4.95
C TRP A 85 2.36 5.02 5.14
N LEU A 86 2.33 6.28 4.70
CA LEU A 86 3.47 7.19 4.83
C LEU A 86 3.62 7.69 6.28
N LYS A 87 2.57 7.57 7.10
CA LYS A 87 2.57 8.04 8.51
C LYS A 87 3.60 7.32 9.39
N LYS A 88 3.99 6.07 9.08
CA LYS A 88 5.13 5.38 9.75
C LYS A 88 6.45 6.14 9.60
N PHE A 89 6.57 6.94 8.55
CA PHE A 89 7.77 7.72 8.24
C PHE A 89 7.60 9.21 8.54
N GLY A 90 6.55 9.66 9.24
CA GLY A 90 6.41 11.06 9.66
C GLY A 90 4.97 11.54 9.82
N ARG A 91 4.78 12.56 10.67
CA ARG A 91 3.49 13.25 10.78
C ARG A 91 3.27 14.14 9.55
N GLY A 92 2.22 13.88 8.76
CA GLY A 92 1.72 14.79 7.73
C GLY A 92 2.09 14.48 6.27
N GLY A 93 2.89 13.46 5.99
CA GLY A 93 3.37 13.19 4.62
C GLY A 93 4.33 14.27 4.10
N GLY A 94 5.00 14.02 2.97
CA GLY A 94 5.90 14.99 2.33
C GLY A 94 7.38 14.58 2.29
N LYS A 95 8.24 15.48 1.79
CA LYS A 95 9.62 15.18 1.38
C LYS A 95 10.47 14.52 2.47
N SER A 96 10.36 14.97 3.72
CA SER A 96 11.11 14.37 4.83
C SER A 96 10.65 12.95 5.20
N ALA A 97 9.37 12.64 4.97
CA ALA A 97 8.86 11.27 5.15
C ALA A 97 9.33 10.37 4.01
N VAL A 98 9.33 10.88 2.77
CA VAL A 98 9.87 10.16 1.59
C VAL A 98 11.37 9.89 1.74
N GLY A 99 12.15 10.85 2.26
CA GLY A 99 13.58 10.64 2.53
C GLY A 99 13.84 9.54 3.56
N ARG A 100 13.03 9.49 4.63
CA ARG A 100 13.10 8.40 5.63
C ARG A 100 12.66 7.06 5.07
N TYR A 101 11.63 7.05 4.22
CA TYR A 101 11.19 5.88 3.51
C TYR A 101 12.31 5.31 2.62
N LEU A 102 12.92 6.15 1.78
CA LEU A 102 14.04 5.76 0.91
C LEU A 102 15.22 5.20 1.71
N LYS A 103 15.56 5.81 2.85
CA LYS A 103 16.59 5.28 3.74
C LYS A 103 16.23 3.90 4.30
N ALA A 104 14.95 3.68 4.62
CA ALA A 104 14.50 2.41 5.20
C ALA A 104 14.49 1.25 4.19
N ILE A 105 14.28 1.53 2.90
CA ILE A 105 14.23 0.50 1.85
C ILE A 105 15.56 0.31 1.10
N SER A 106 16.55 1.18 1.34
CA SER A 106 17.86 1.04 0.71
C SER A 106 18.68 -0.05 1.42
N PRO A 107 19.25 -1.03 0.70
CA PRO A 107 20.18 -1.98 1.28
C PRO A 107 21.45 -1.24 1.76
N SER A 108 22.01 -1.70 2.87
CA SER A 108 23.28 -1.20 3.43
C SER A 108 24.48 -1.54 2.54
#